data_AF-A0A967ILR5-F1
#
_entry.id   AF-A0A967ILR5-F1
#
_cell.length_a   1.000
_cell.length_b   1.000
_cell.length_c   1.000
_cell.angle_alpha   90.00
_cell.angle_beta   90.00
_cell.angle_gamma   90.00
#
_symmetry.space_group_name_H-M   'P 1'
#
loop_
_entity.id
_entity.type
_entity.pdbx_description
1 polymer ?
#
loop_
_entity_poly.entity_id
_entity_poly.type
_entity_poly.pdbx_seq_one_letter_code
_entity_poly.pdbx_strand_id
1 'polypeptide(L)'
;MKKPDYNVTIAKVILEINALSGGYMEQILYEVFAQSTMSVMSSMAGIKLEPYKPGPDDNVSTFVTGALGLTGDVTASISISFSKGAIDSIHNAIFADEKEISFSGIGDLVGEISNMVWGTARKLLADKGLTVDAS
;
A
#
# COMPACT_ATOMS: atom_id res chain seq x y z
N MET A 1 -14.39 -32.54 -7.42
CA MET A 1 -13.26 -31.74 -6.88
C MET A 1 -13.82 -30.36 -6.53
N LYS A 2 -14.02 -30.05 -5.25
CA LYS A 2 -14.40 -28.69 -4.83
C LYS A 2 -13.19 -27.79 -5.08
N LYS A 3 -13.37 -26.70 -5.83
CA LYS A 3 -12.38 -25.62 -5.86
C LYS A 3 -12.16 -25.16 -4.41
N PRO A 4 -10.93 -24.87 -3.96
CA PRO A 4 -10.74 -24.32 -2.64
C PRO A 4 -11.54 -23.02 -2.54
N ASP A 5 -12.41 -22.92 -1.52
CA ASP A 5 -13.00 -21.66 -1.11
C ASP A 5 -11.83 -20.77 -0.68
N TYR A 6 -11.36 -19.91 -1.58
CA TYR A 6 -10.49 -18.82 -1.19
C TYR A 6 -11.35 -17.88 -0.33
N ASN A 7 -11.33 -18.11 0.98
CA ASN A 7 -11.69 -17.10 1.96
C ASN A 7 -10.98 -15.83 1.51
N VAL A 8 -11.73 -14.83 1.06
CA VAL A 8 -11.16 -13.55 0.64
C VAL A 8 -10.54 -12.94 1.88
N THR A 9 -9.22 -13.09 2.04
CA THR A 9 -8.50 -12.46 3.15
C THR A 9 -8.56 -10.96 2.94
N ILE A 10 -9.38 -10.28 3.73
CA ILE A 10 -9.40 -8.81 3.77
C ILE A 10 -8.24 -8.40 4.67
N ALA A 11 -7.10 -8.06 4.06
CA ALA A 11 -6.03 -7.39 4.79
C ALA A 11 -6.39 -5.91 4.93
N LYS A 12 -6.22 -5.35 6.13
CA LYS A 12 -6.27 -3.90 6.35
C LYS A 12 -4.86 -3.35 6.20
N VAL A 13 -4.73 -2.30 5.41
CA VAL A 13 -3.49 -1.52 5.28
C VAL A 13 -3.80 -0.10 5.66
N ILE A 14 -2.94 0.46 6.50
CA ILE A 14 -3.04 1.86 6.89
C ILE A 14 -2.38 2.68 5.79
N LEU A 15 -3.10 3.69 5.31
CA LEU A 15 -2.59 4.67 4.37
C LEU A 15 -2.62 6.05 5.02
N GLU A 16 -1.45 6.63 5.20
CA GLU A 16 -1.28 7.98 5.74
C GLU A 16 -0.68 8.88 4.66
N ILE A 17 -1.29 10.05 4.49
CA ILE A 17 -0.87 11.07 3.54
C ILE A 17 -0.73 12.37 4.32
N ASN A 18 0.42 13.01 4.20
CA ASN A 18 0.65 14.35 4.72
C ASN A 18 1.16 15.21 3.56
N ALA A 19 0.35 16.16 3.09
CA ALA A 19 0.76 17.08 2.04
C ALA A 19 1.00 18.48 2.61
N LEU A 20 1.99 19.20 2.06
CA LEU A 20 2.17 20.62 2.40
C LEU A 20 1.08 21.52 1.78
N SER A 21 0.32 20.97 0.83
CA SER A 21 -0.83 21.62 0.20
C SER A 21 -2.11 21.32 0.98
N GLY A 22 -3.10 22.24 0.93
CA GLY A 22 -4.33 22.12 1.72
C GLY A 22 -5.15 20.85 1.47
N GLY A 23 -6.12 20.57 2.35
CA GLY A 23 -6.77 19.25 2.47
C GLY A 23 -7.43 18.64 1.22
N TYR A 24 -7.73 19.43 0.17
CA TYR A 24 -8.20 18.86 -1.11
C TYR A 24 -7.13 18.03 -1.81
N MET A 25 -5.85 18.45 -1.76
CA MET A 25 -4.77 17.68 -2.37
C MET A 25 -4.50 16.38 -1.61
N GLU A 26 -4.55 16.42 -0.27
CA GLU A 26 -4.45 15.22 0.55
C GLU A 26 -5.52 14.19 0.20
N GLN A 27 -6.74 14.64 -0.09
CA GLN A 27 -7.82 13.75 -0.53
C GLN A 27 -7.51 13.11 -1.90
N ILE A 28 -7.07 13.89 -2.89
CA ILE A 28 -6.69 13.35 -4.21
C ILE A 28 -5.58 12.31 -4.07
N LEU A 29 -4.54 12.64 -3.30
CA LEU A 29 -3.43 11.72 -3.04
C LEU A 29 -3.93 10.46 -2.34
N TYR A 30 -4.78 10.58 -1.32
CA TYR A 30 -5.34 9.43 -0.63
C TYR A 30 -6.10 8.51 -1.59
N GLU A 31 -6.99 9.05 -2.42
CA GLU A 31 -7.76 8.27 -3.40
C GLU A 31 -6.85 7.56 -4.41
N VAL A 32 -5.83 8.26 -4.92
CA VAL A 32 -4.88 7.70 -5.88
C VAL A 32 -4.04 6.57 -5.26
N PHE A 33 -3.49 6.77 -4.07
CA PHE A 33 -2.66 5.77 -3.41
C PHE A 33 -3.48 4.60 -2.88
N ALA A 34 -4.71 4.84 -2.43
CA ALA A 34 -5.67 3.79 -2.09
C ALA A 34 -5.96 2.90 -3.32
N GLN A 35 -6.34 3.52 -4.44
CA GLN A 35 -6.61 2.81 -5.70
C GLN A 35 -5.38 2.03 -6.19
N SER A 36 -4.20 2.65 -6.14
CA SER A 36 -2.94 2.03 -6.58
C SER A 36 -2.57 0.83 -5.71
N THR A 37 -2.71 0.97 -4.39
CA THR A 37 -2.47 -0.13 -3.43
C THR A 37 -3.43 -1.29 -3.70
N MET A 38 -4.72 -1.03 -3.84
CA MET A 38 -5.71 -2.07 -4.14
C MET A 38 -5.42 -2.77 -5.47
N SER A 39 -5.02 -2.02 -6.50
CA SER A 39 -4.70 -2.57 -7.83
C SER A 39 -3.47 -3.49 -7.79
N VAL A 40 -2.38 -3.05 -7.15
CA VAL A 40 -1.15 -3.84 -7.02
C VAL A 40 -1.42 -5.13 -6.25
N MET A 41 -2.11 -5.02 -5.13
CA MET A 41 -2.38 -6.16 -4.25
C MET A 41 -3.33 -7.18 -4.87
N SER A 42 -4.36 -6.69 -5.59
CA SER A 42 -5.24 -7.56 -6.36
C SER A 42 -4.50 -8.25 -7.49
N SER A 43 -3.59 -7.56 -8.19
CA SER A 43 -2.87 -8.12 -9.34
C SER A 43 -1.78 -9.11 -8.92
N MET A 44 -1.08 -8.87 -7.81
CA MET A 44 0.04 -9.70 -7.39
C MET A 44 -0.37 -10.89 -6.54
N ALA A 45 -1.26 -10.66 -5.57
CA ALA A 45 -1.56 -11.63 -4.52
C ALA A 45 -3.00 -12.15 -4.59
N GLY A 46 -3.84 -11.61 -5.48
CA GLY A 46 -5.28 -11.91 -5.48
C GLY A 46 -5.99 -11.50 -4.19
N ILE A 47 -5.36 -10.62 -3.40
CA ILE A 47 -5.85 -10.18 -2.09
C ILE A 47 -6.71 -8.94 -2.29
N LYS A 48 -7.92 -8.96 -1.71
CA LYS A 48 -8.74 -7.76 -1.60
C LYS A 48 -8.28 -6.98 -0.39
N LEU A 49 -7.79 -5.76 -0.64
CA LEU A 49 -7.27 -4.89 0.39
C LEU A 49 -8.21 -3.71 0.63
N GLU A 50 -8.39 -3.36 1.90
CA GLU A 50 -9.16 -2.19 2.31
C GLU A 50 -8.21 -1.15 2.94
N PRO A 51 -7.96 -0.03 2.23
CA PRO A 51 -7.23 1.10 2.78
C PRO A 51 -7.95 1.67 3.98
N TYR A 52 -7.21 1.90 5.06
CA TYR A 52 -7.71 2.43 6.32
C TYR A 52 -6.99 3.73 6.67
N LYS A 53 -7.75 4.76 7.02
CA LYS A 53 -7.20 5.99 7.63
C LYS A 53 -7.54 5.96 9.13
N PRO A 54 -6.56 5.74 10.02
CA PRO A 54 -6.81 5.75 11.46
C PRO A 54 -7.26 7.13 11.93
N GLY A 55 -8.23 7.15 12.84
CA GLY A 55 -8.62 8.31 13.62
C GLY A 55 -7.70 8.53 14.84
N PRO A 56 -7.85 9.67 15.53
CA PRO A 56 -6.98 10.04 16.66
C PRO A 56 -6.98 9.03 17.81
N ASP A 57 -8.12 8.36 18.03
CA ASP A 57 -8.32 7.41 19.13
C ASP A 57 -8.08 5.94 18.71
N ASP A 58 -7.69 5.70 17.45
CA ASP A 58 -7.47 4.35 16.96
C ASP A 58 -6.12 3.81 17.41
N ASN A 59 -6.14 2.71 18.17
CA ASN A 59 -4.93 1.97 18.51
C ASN A 59 -4.67 0.89 17.44
N VAL A 60 -4.00 1.26 16.35
CA VAL A 60 -3.66 0.33 15.27
C VAL A 60 -2.22 -0.14 15.40
N SER A 61 -2.03 -1.45 15.51
CA SER A 61 -0.70 -2.06 15.51
C SER A 61 -0.18 -2.26 14.08
N THR A 62 0.95 -1.65 13.78
CA THR A 62 1.70 -1.81 12.54
C THR A 62 2.92 -2.70 12.77
N PHE A 63 3.26 -3.53 11.81
CA PHE A 63 4.44 -4.40 11.85
C PHE A 63 5.58 -3.86 10.98
N VAL A 64 5.25 -3.39 9.78
CA VAL A 64 6.22 -2.80 8.83
C VAL A 64 5.54 -1.70 8.03
N THR A 65 6.30 -0.66 7.69
CA THR A 65 5.82 0.50 6.93
C THR A 65 6.75 0.77 5.76
N GLY A 66 6.18 0.87 4.56
CA GLY A 66 6.83 1.48 3.41
C GLY A 66 6.51 2.97 3.41
N ALA A 67 7.53 3.81 3.28
CA ALA A 67 7.38 5.27 3.23
C ALA A 67 7.95 5.83 1.92
N LEU A 68 7.30 6.88 1.41
CA LEU A 68 7.63 7.52 0.16
C LEU A 68 7.50 9.04 0.31
N GLY A 69 8.54 9.79 -0.07
CA GLY A 69 8.43 11.23 -0.27
C GLY A 69 8.03 11.55 -1.70
N LEU A 70 7.19 12.57 -1.89
CA LEU A 70 6.88 13.17 -3.18
C LEU A 70 7.39 14.60 -3.24
N THR A 71 7.90 14.97 -4.40
CA THR A 71 8.30 16.33 -4.75
C THR A 71 7.80 16.69 -6.15
N GLY A 72 7.71 17.99 -6.45
CA GLY A 72 7.21 18.51 -7.74
C GLY A 72 6.02 19.42 -7.53
N ASP A 73 4.95 19.22 -8.30
CA ASP A 73 3.69 19.97 -8.18
C ASP A 73 3.04 19.79 -6.81
N VAL A 74 3.36 18.68 -6.13
CA VAL A 74 2.95 18.39 -4.76
C VAL A 74 4.15 17.90 -3.96
N THR A 75 4.34 18.49 -2.79
CA THR A 75 5.24 17.95 -1.76
C THR A 75 4.42 17.25 -0.69
N ALA A 76 4.63 15.94 -0.56
CA ALA A 76 3.90 15.12 0.41
C ALA A 76 4.75 13.94 0.90
N SER A 77 4.41 13.42 2.07
CA SER A 77 4.86 12.10 2.52
C SER A 77 3.69 11.12 2.52
N ILE A 78 3.96 9.92 2.05
CA ILE A 78 3.02 8.80 2.01
C ILE A 78 3.61 7.64 2.78
N SER A 79 2.80 7.05 3.66
CA SER A 79 3.16 5.84 4.39
C SER A 79 2.10 4.77 4.18
N ILE A 80 2.55 3.56 3.88
CA ILE A 80 1.72 2.35 3.73
C ILE A 80 2.16 1.37 4.80
N SER A 81 1.33 1.17 5.82
CA SER A 81 1.67 0.33 6.97
C SER A 81 0.86 -0.96 6.97
N PHE A 82 1.58 -2.06 7.19
CA PHE A 82 1.05 -3.42 7.16
C PHE A 82 1.09 -4.03 8.56
N SER A 83 0.03 -4.74 8.93
CA SER A 83 0.06 -5.63 10.10
C SER A 83 0.86 -6.91 9.77
N LYS A 84 1.32 -7.63 10.79
CA LYS A 84 2.02 -8.91 10.57
C LYS A 84 1.17 -9.90 9.77
N GLY A 85 -0.11 -10.03 10.12
CA GLY A 85 -1.03 -10.92 9.40
C GLY A 85 -1.24 -10.53 7.93
N ALA A 86 -1.18 -9.23 7.60
CA ALA A 86 -1.20 -8.78 6.21
C ALA A 86 0.06 -9.25 5.47
N ILE A 87 1.26 -9.03 6.03
CA ILE A 87 2.51 -9.49 5.43
C ILE A 87 2.54 -11.00 5.25
N ASP A 88 2.14 -11.77 6.27
CA ASP A 88 2.08 -13.22 6.18
C ASP A 88 1.11 -13.67 5.07
N SER A 89 -0.04 -13.00 4.93
CA SER A 89 -1.02 -13.33 3.88
C SER A 89 -0.48 -13.02 2.48
N ILE A 90 0.22 -11.90 2.32
CA ILE A 90 0.82 -11.48 1.06
C ILE A 90 1.97 -12.42 0.67
N HIS A 91 2.86 -12.72 1.62
CA HIS A 91 3.96 -13.65 1.41
C HIS A 91 3.44 -15.04 1.01
N ASN A 92 2.48 -15.61 1.74
CA ASN A 92 1.89 -16.91 1.40
C ASN A 92 1.18 -16.92 0.03
N ALA A 93 0.59 -15.80 -0.38
CA ALA A 93 -0.08 -15.70 -1.68
C ALA A 93 0.93 -15.67 -2.84
N ILE A 94 2.11 -15.07 -2.63
CA ILE A 94 3.16 -14.96 -3.66
C ILE A 94 4.08 -16.18 -3.66
N PHE A 95 4.43 -16.70 -2.48
CA PHE A 95 5.41 -17.77 -2.24
C PHE A 95 4.75 -18.94 -1.51
N ALA A 96 3.80 -19.61 -2.15
CA ALA A 96 2.96 -20.66 -1.54
C ALA A 96 3.73 -21.83 -0.89
N ASP A 97 5.01 -22.03 -1.24
CA ASP A 97 5.86 -23.12 -0.74
C ASP A 97 6.83 -22.69 0.40
N GLU A 98 6.91 -21.40 0.72
CA GLU A 98 7.78 -20.89 1.79
C GLU A 98 7.00 -20.73 3.11
N LYS A 99 7.46 -21.41 4.18
CA LYS A 99 6.75 -21.42 5.47
C LYS A 99 6.90 -20.13 6.28
N GLU A 100 8.03 -19.42 6.13
CA GLU A 100 8.34 -18.22 6.88
C GLU A 100 9.15 -17.23 6.04
N ILE A 101 8.83 -15.95 6.17
CA ILE A 101 9.58 -14.85 5.56
C ILE A 101 10.65 -14.34 6.55
N SER A 102 11.87 -14.13 6.08
CA SER A 102 12.93 -13.52 6.88
C SER A 102 12.69 -12.01 7.04
N PHE A 103 13.32 -11.38 8.04
CA PHE A 103 13.20 -9.92 8.21
C PHE A 103 13.71 -9.14 6.99
N SER A 104 14.80 -9.59 6.35
CA SER A 104 15.27 -8.98 5.10
C SER A 104 14.25 -9.17 3.98
N GLY A 105 13.66 -10.36 3.85
CA GLY A 105 12.61 -10.64 2.86
C GLY A 105 11.35 -9.78 3.07
N ILE A 106 10.99 -9.46 4.32
CA ILE A 106 9.90 -8.52 4.61
C ILE A 106 10.24 -7.14 4.06
N GLY A 107 11.47 -6.66 4.29
CA GLY A 107 11.94 -5.38 3.77
C GLY A 107 11.90 -5.32 2.24
N ASP A 108 12.41 -6.36 1.58
CA ASP A 108 12.43 -6.45 0.12
C ASP A 108 11.00 -6.49 -0.45
N LEU A 109 10.13 -7.32 0.11
CA LEU A 109 8.72 -7.43 -0.28
C LEU A 109 7.99 -6.08 -0.17
N VAL A 110 8.14 -5.39 0.97
CA VAL A 110 7.50 -4.09 1.19
C VAL A 110 8.10 -3.03 0.26
N GLY A 111 9.40 -3.07 0.00
CA GLY A 111 10.07 -2.17 -0.95
C GLY A 111 9.56 -2.36 -2.38
N GLU A 112 9.44 -3.61 -2.83
CA GLU A 112 8.88 -3.94 -4.16
C GLU A 112 7.42 -3.49 -4.29
N ILE A 113 6.57 -3.79 -3.29
CA ILE A 113 5.18 -3.33 -3.25
C ILE A 113 5.13 -1.81 -3.31
N SER A 114 5.93 -1.12 -2.50
CA SER A 114 5.97 0.35 -2.46
C SER A 114 6.35 0.94 -3.83
N ASN A 115 7.33 0.34 -4.51
CA ASN A 115 7.74 0.75 -5.84
C ASN A 115 6.64 0.54 -6.89
N MET A 116 5.91 -0.57 -6.83
CA MET A 116 4.80 -0.83 -7.75
C MET A 116 3.60 0.08 -7.51
N VAL A 117 3.29 0.35 -6.23
CA VAL A 117 2.25 1.31 -5.85
C VAL A 117 2.60 2.69 -6.36
N TRP A 118 3.86 3.13 -6.17
CA TRP A 118 4.35 4.39 -6.71
C TRP A 118 4.22 4.46 -8.23
N GLY A 119 4.68 3.44 -8.96
CA GLY A 119 4.60 3.41 -10.43
C GLY A 119 3.16 3.55 -10.94
N THR A 120 2.22 2.90 -10.27
CA THR A 120 0.77 3.01 -10.58
C THR A 120 0.23 4.39 -10.22
N ALA A 121 0.55 4.90 -9.03
CA ALA A 121 0.10 6.21 -8.54
C ALA A 121 0.61 7.36 -9.41
N ARG A 122 1.89 7.33 -9.80
CA ARG A 122 2.51 8.34 -10.67
C ARG A 122 1.76 8.47 -11.99
N LYS A 123 1.34 7.35 -12.58
CA LYS A 123 0.54 7.37 -13.81
C LYS A 123 -0.82 8.03 -13.60
N LEU A 124 -1.52 7.68 -12.52
CA LEU A 124 -2.82 8.28 -12.18
C LEU A 124 -2.73 9.78 -11.86
N LEU A 125 -1.64 10.22 -11.24
CA LEU A 125 -1.36 11.64 -10.99
C LEU A 125 -1.06 12.38 -12.29
N ALA A 126 -0.26 11.79 -13.19
CA ALA A 126 0.00 12.35 -14.51
C ALA A 126 -1.28 12.50 -15.35
N ASP A 127 -2.19 11.52 -15.30
CA ASP A 127 -3.51 11.60 -15.95
C ASP A 127 -4.39 12.73 -15.39
N LYS A 128 -4.14 13.15 -14.14
CA LYS A 128 -4.76 14.32 -13.50
C LYS A 128 -4.00 15.63 -13.75
N GLY A 129 -2.93 15.60 -14.55
CA GLY A 129 -2.10 16.76 -14.88
C GLY A 129 -1.10 17.14 -13.80
N LEU A 130 -0.79 16.25 -12.84
CA LEU A 130 0.19 16.48 -11.78
C LEU A 130 1.51 15.78 -12.12
N THR A 131 2.59 16.54 -12.09
CA THR A 131 3.97 16.04 -12.28
C THR A 131 4.66 15.95 -10.93
N VAL A 132 4.94 14.72 -10.51
CA VAL A 132 5.61 14.41 -9.25
C VAL A 132 6.68 13.35 -9.44
N ASP A 133 7.71 13.43 -8.60
CA ASP A 133 8.77 12.45 -8.48
C ASP A 133 8.91 11.93 -7.04
N ALA A 134 9.29 10.66 -6.94
CA ALA A 134 9.58 9.98 -5.69
C ALA A 134 10.96 10.39 -5.17
N SER A 135 11.06 10.63 -3.86
CA SER A 135 12.30 10.90 -3.12
C SER A 135 12.51 9.90 -1.98
#